data_AF-A0A849BES2-F1
#
_entry.id   AF-A0A849BES2-F1
#
_cell.length_a   1.000
_cell.length_b   1.000
_cell.length_c   1.000
_cell.angle_alpha   90.00
_cell.angle_beta   90.00
_cell.angle_gamma   90.00
#
_symmetry.space_group_name_H-M   'P 1'
#
loop_
_entity.id
_entity.type
_entity.pdbx_description
1 polymer ?
#
loop_
_entity_poly.entity_id
_entity_poly.type
_entity_poly.pdbx_seq_one_letter_code
_entity_poly.pdbx_strand_id
1 'polypeptide(L)'
;MEPTQTATPAVYGTSIEGRLAEDRDGALRKRLRAELARARRAIDAQLLEPQTPEAFARLTALRELCAAGTRTIDKIWRRLAETQA
;
A
#
# COMPACT_ATOMS: atom_id res chain seq x y z
N MET A 1 -12.32 -43.08 -11.46
CA MET A 1 -11.74 -42.29 -10.37
C MET A 1 -11.43 -40.92 -10.94
N GLU A 2 -12.34 -39.97 -10.71
CA GLU A 2 -12.14 -38.58 -11.11
C GLU A 2 -11.13 -37.94 -10.14
N PRO A 3 -10.09 -37.24 -10.60
CA PRO A 3 -9.20 -36.53 -9.70
C PRO A 3 -9.98 -35.37 -9.10
N THR A 4 -10.15 -35.42 -7.77
CA THR A 4 -10.71 -34.33 -6.99
C THR A 4 -9.82 -33.11 -7.18
N GLN A 5 -10.21 -32.19 -8.07
CA GLN A 5 -9.58 -30.89 -8.16
C GLN A 5 -9.83 -30.18 -6.84
N THR A 6 -8.82 -30.20 -5.97
CA THR A 6 -8.77 -29.35 -4.79
C THR A 6 -8.81 -27.92 -5.30
N ALA A 7 -10.00 -27.31 -5.27
CA ALA A 7 -10.20 -25.93 -5.67
C ALA A 7 -9.39 -25.05 -4.71
N THR A 8 -8.16 -24.72 -5.10
CA THR A 8 -7.39 -23.66 -4.44
C THR A 8 -8.26 -22.41 -4.50
N PRO A 9 -8.68 -21.83 -3.37
CA PRO A 9 -9.49 -20.63 -3.40
C PRO A 9 -8.72 -19.57 -4.18
N ALA A 10 -9.33 -19.04 -5.24
CA ALA A 10 -8.75 -17.93 -5.98
C ALA A 10 -8.45 -16.83 -4.96
N VAL A 11 -7.16 -16.52 -4.77
CA VAL A 11 -6.74 -15.39 -3.96
C VAL A 11 -7.15 -14.16 -4.75
N TYR A 12 -8.38 -13.69 -4.55
CA TYR A 12 -8.86 -12.44 -5.13
C TYR A 12 -8.04 -11.30 -4.50
N GLY A 13 -7.05 -10.83 -5.25
CA GLY A 13 -6.18 -9.74 -4.85
C GLY A 13 -5.10 -9.44 -5.88
N THR A 14 -4.66 -8.19 -5.92
CA THR A 14 -3.47 -7.76 -6.65
C THR A 14 -2.22 -8.47 -6.10
N SER A 15 -1.14 -8.53 -6.88
CA SER A 15 0.13 -9.14 -6.43
C SER A 15 0.63 -8.59 -5.09
N ILE A 16 0.37 -7.31 -4.80
CA ILE A 16 0.77 -6.70 -3.53
C ILE A 16 -0.10 -7.14 -2.36
N GLU A 17 -1.39 -7.43 -2.58
CA GLU A 17 -2.29 -7.97 -1.56
C GLU A 17 -1.91 -9.41 -1.20
N GLY A 18 -1.57 -10.23 -2.19
CA GLY A 18 -1.06 -11.58 -1.94
C GLY A 18 0.23 -11.56 -1.10
N ARG A 19 1.18 -10.70 -1.46
CA ARG A 19 2.43 -10.54 -0.68
C ARG A 19 2.18 -10.00 0.74
N LEU A 20 1.19 -9.12 0.93
CA LEU A 20 0.80 -8.64 2.25
C LEU A 20 0.07 -9.71 3.07
N ALA A 21 -0.54 -10.70 2.44
CA ALA A 21 -1.16 -11.84 3.15
C ALA A 21 -0.12 -12.83 3.68
N GLU A 22 1.01 -12.96 2.99
CA GLU A 22 2.12 -13.85 3.34
C GLU A 22 3.09 -13.22 4.35
N ASP A 23 3.13 -11.90 4.42
CA ASP A 23 3.91 -11.13 5.38
C ASP A 23 3.32 -11.38 6.79
N ARG A 24 3.93 -12.27 7.58
CA ARG A 24 3.45 -12.60 8.94
C ARG A 24 4.09 -11.73 10.02
N ASP A 25 5.31 -11.27 9.78
CA ASP A 25 6.11 -10.45 10.71
C ASP A 25 5.91 -8.93 10.47
N GLY A 26 5.20 -8.56 9.40
CA GLY A 26 4.92 -7.18 9.04
C GLY A 26 6.11 -6.45 8.44
N ALA A 27 7.15 -7.17 7.99
CA ALA A 27 8.32 -6.58 7.38
C ALA A 27 7.97 -5.84 6.08
N LEU A 28 7.17 -6.44 5.21
CA LEU A 28 6.74 -5.82 3.95
C LEU A 28 5.84 -4.61 4.22
N ARG A 29 4.87 -4.73 5.12
CA ARG A 29 4.03 -3.61 5.56
C ARG A 29 4.87 -2.44 6.06
N LYS A 30 5.83 -2.68 6.95
CA LYS A 30 6.72 -1.65 7.49
C LYS A 30 7.54 -0.98 6.39
N ARG A 31 8.07 -1.77 5.45
CA ARG A 31 8.82 -1.27 4.29
C ARG A 31 7.98 -0.36 3.41
N LEU A 32 6.79 -0.80 2.99
CA LEU A 32 5.91 0.00 2.12
C LEU A 32 5.49 1.32 2.79
N ARG A 33 5.18 1.27 4.10
CA ARG A 33 4.91 2.50 4.89
C ARG A 33 6.12 3.43 4.91
N ALA A 34 7.33 2.89 5.07
CA ALA A 34 8.54 3.69 5.08
C ALA A 34 8.81 4.35 3.72
N GLU A 35 8.60 3.64 2.62
CA GLU A 35 8.73 4.16 1.25
C GLU A 35 7.73 5.31 1.01
N LEU A 36 6.45 5.14 1.35
CA LEU A 36 5.45 6.21 1.24
C LEU A 36 5.76 7.41 2.14
N ALA A 37 6.25 7.17 3.37
CA ALA A 37 6.65 8.24 4.27
C ALA A 37 7.89 9.00 3.79
N ARG A 38 8.81 8.34 3.08
CA ARG A 38 9.96 9.00 2.42
C ARG A 38 9.49 9.84 1.23
N ALA A 39 8.63 9.28 0.37
CA ALA A 39 8.06 10.02 -0.76
C ALA A 39 7.30 11.27 -0.30
N ARG A 40 6.47 11.14 0.74
CA ARG A 40 5.75 12.28 1.33
C ARG A 40 6.69 13.36 1.85
N ARG A 41 7.76 12.98 2.56
CA ARG A 41 8.78 13.94 3.05
C ARG A 41 9.50 14.66 1.91
N ALA A 42 9.81 13.95 0.82
CA ALA A 42 10.41 14.57 -0.37
C ALA A 42 9.45 15.56 -1.04
N ILE A 43 8.15 15.25 -1.08
CA ILE A 43 7.12 16.17 -1.59
C ILE A 43 6.96 17.38 -0.65
N ASP A 44 6.91 17.16 0.66
CA ASP A 44 6.82 18.23 1.66
C ASP A 44 8.01 19.21 1.52
N ALA A 45 9.22 18.70 1.28
CA ALA A 45 10.40 19.54 1.01
C ALA A 45 10.26 20.34 -0.28
N GLN A 46 9.77 19.73 -1.38
CA GLN A 46 9.51 20.45 -2.62
C GLN A 46 8.45 21.54 -2.45
N LEU A 47 7.40 21.29 -1.64
CA LEU A 47 6.33 22.24 -1.37
C LEU A 47 6.79 23.53 -0.67
N LEU A 48 7.99 23.56 -0.07
CA LEU A 48 8.58 24.76 0.52
C LEU A 48 9.20 25.71 -0.52
N GLU A 49 9.52 25.20 -1.71
CA GLU A 49 10.13 25.99 -2.78
C GLU A 49 9.07 26.72 -3.62
N PRO A 50 9.40 27.90 -4.18
CA PRO A 50 8.54 28.60 -5.13
C PRO A 50 8.27 27.74 -6.36
N GLN A 51 7.01 27.66 -6.78
CA GLN A 51 6.60 26.87 -7.94
C GLN A 51 5.29 27.37 -8.53
N THR A 52 4.99 26.90 -9.75
CA THR A 52 3.76 27.31 -10.44
C THR A 52 2.53 26.75 -9.72
N PRO A 53 1.34 27.38 -9.88
CA PRO A 53 0.10 26.87 -9.31
C PRO A 53 -0.19 25.41 -9.67
N GLU A 54 0.09 25.01 -10.92
CA GLU A 54 -0.11 23.64 -11.40
C GLU A 54 0.83 22.65 -10.72
N ALA A 55 2.10 23.03 -10.55
CA ALA A 55 3.08 22.21 -9.85
C ALA A 55 2.69 22.03 -8.38
N PHE A 56 2.24 23.09 -7.72
CA PHE A 56 1.75 23.05 -6.35
C PHE A 56 0.53 22.12 -6.19
N ALA A 57 -0.45 22.23 -7.09
CA ALA A 57 -1.64 21.38 -7.08
C ALA A 57 -1.27 19.90 -7.28
N ARG A 58 -0.38 19.61 -8.21
CA ARG A 58 0.12 18.25 -8.47
C ARG A 58 0.85 17.68 -7.25
N LEU A 59 1.76 18.43 -6.64
CA LEU A 59 2.49 17.99 -5.45
C LEU A 59 1.54 17.74 -4.27
N THR A 60 0.55 18.62 -4.07
CA THR A 60 -0.48 18.43 -3.05
C THR A 60 -1.27 17.15 -3.28
N ALA A 61 -1.68 16.88 -4.53
CA ALA A 61 -2.37 15.63 -4.87
C ALA A 61 -1.50 14.40 -4.60
N LEU A 62 -0.22 14.42 -4.98
CA LEU A 62 0.72 13.32 -4.74
C LEU A 62 0.96 13.08 -3.24
N ARG A 63 1.02 14.14 -2.44
CA ARG A 63 1.12 14.08 -0.97
C ARG A 63 -0.07 13.34 -0.37
N GLU A 64 -1.28 13.68 -0.79
CA GLU A 64 -2.52 13.02 -0.35
C GLU A 64 -2.59 11.56 -0.80
N LEU A 65 -2.16 11.26 -2.02
CA LEU A 65 -2.08 9.88 -2.53
C LEU A 65 -1.12 9.02 -1.70
N CYS A 66 -0.01 9.57 -1.22
CA CYS A 66 0.89 8.86 -0.32
C CYS A 66 0.23 8.52 1.03
N ALA A 67 -0.58 9.45 1.57
CA ALA A 67 -1.35 9.22 2.79
C ALA A 67 -2.48 8.18 2.57
N ALA A 68 -3.17 8.26 1.43
CA ALA A 68 -4.17 7.27 1.02
C ALA A 68 -3.55 5.88 0.88
N GLY A 69 -2.40 5.74 0.21
CA GLY A 69 -1.69 4.48 0.05
C GLY A 69 -1.32 3.83 1.40
N THR A 70 -0.89 4.64 2.37
CA THR A 70 -0.58 4.14 3.73
C THR A 70 -1.82 3.56 4.41
N ARG A 71 -2.96 4.25 4.31
CA ARG A 71 -4.25 3.76 4.85
C ARG A 71 -4.72 2.49 4.16
N THR A 72 -4.55 2.40 2.84
CA THR A 72 -4.89 1.21 2.05
C THR A 72 -4.07 0.00 2.49
N ILE A 73 -2.75 0.13 2.64
CA ILE A 73 -1.88 -0.94 3.14
C ILE A 73 -2.34 -1.42 4.52
N ASP A 74 -2.63 -0.50 5.45
CA ASP A 74 -3.09 -0.85 6.79
C ASP A 74 -4.45 -1.54 6.81
N LYS A 75 -5.36 -1.14 5.91
CA LYS A 75 -6.69 -1.73 5.78
C LYS A 75 -6.59 -3.17 5.25
N ILE A 76 -5.80 -3.36 4.19
CA ILE A 76 -5.54 -4.68 3.60
C ILE A 76 -4.93 -5.60 4.65
N TRP A 77 -3.89 -5.12 5.35
CA TRP A 77 -3.22 -5.88 6.39
C TRP A 77 -4.15 -6.39 7.49
N ARG A 78 -4.98 -5.49 8.04
CA ARG A 78 -5.92 -5.86 9.12
C ARG A 78 -6.94 -6.88 8.64
N ARG A 79 -7.52 -6.66 7.47
CA ARG A 79 -8.47 -7.60 6.86
C ARG A 79 -7.86 -8.99 6.70
N LEU A 80 -6.59 -9.07 6.29
CA LEU A 80 -5.90 -10.34 6.10
C LEU A 80 -5.56 -11.02 7.44
N ALA A 81 -5.14 -10.25 8.44
CA ALA A 81 -4.90 -10.77 9.78
C ALA A 81 -6.17 -11.34 10.43
N GLU A 82 -7.32 -10.69 10.23
CA GLU A 82 -8.63 -11.16 10.70
C GLU A 82 -9.11 -12.43 9.97
N THR A 83 -8.69 -12.63 8.71
CA THR A 83 -9.08 -13.80 7.91
C THR A 83 -8.23 -15.04 8.23
N GLN A 84 -7.04 -14.85 8.82
CA GLN A 84 -6.10 -15.92 9.17
C GLN A 84 -6.17 -16.34 10.65
N ALA A 85 -6.96 -15.64 11.47
CA ALA A 85 -7.22 -15.95 12.87
C ALA A 85 -8.40 -16.92 13.01
#